data_AF-F8IH13-F1
#
_entry.id   AF-F8IH13-F1
#
_cell.length_a   1.000
_cell.length_b   1.000
_cell.length_c   1.000
_cell.angle_alpha   90.00
_cell.angle_beta   90.00
_cell.angle_gamma   90.00
#
_symmetry.space_group_name_H-M   'P 1'
#
loop_
_entity.id
_entity.type
_entity.pdbx_description
1 polymer ?
#
loop_
_entity_poly.entity_id
_entity_poly.type
_entity_poly.pdbx_seq_one_letter_code
_entity_poly.pdbx_strand_id
1 'polypeptide(L)' 'MICKERLIDALTQTHRALLAYVECVDLCETEEERERLTEIATILAEQARRIQEELLDHVPSKYQA' A
#
# COMPACT_ATOMS: atom_id res chain seq x y z
N MET A 1 -6.60 -9.77 19.17
CA MET A 1 -7.18 -9.46 17.83
C MET A 1 -6.93 -8.02 17.37
N ILE A 2 -6.68 -7.07 18.28
CA ILE A 2 -6.47 -5.63 17.96
C ILE A 2 -5.35 -5.37 16.92
N CYS A 3 -4.24 -6.10 16.94
CA CYS A 3 -3.12 -5.87 16.02
C CYS A 3 -3.51 -6.13 14.54
N LYS A 4 -4.27 -7.21 14.27
CA LYS A 4 -4.69 -7.56 12.91
C LYS A 4 -5.64 -6.54 12.32
N GLU A 5 -6.59 -6.04 13.11
CA GLU A 5 -7.51 -4.97 12.70
C GLU A 5 -6.75 -3.68 12.37
N ARG A 6 -5.74 -3.32 13.19
CA ARG A 6 -4.88 -2.16 12.91
C ARG A 6 -4.05 -2.32 11.64
N LEU A 7 -3.57 -3.52 11.33
CA LEU A 7 -2.85 -3.79 10.08
C LEU A 7 -3.79 -3.72 8.86
N ILE A 8 -5.04 -4.18 8.98
CA ILE A 8 -6.04 -4.03 7.92
C ILE A 8 -6.37 -2.54 7.68
N ASP A 9 -6.53 -1.77 8.76
CA ASP A 9 -6.73 -0.32 8.67
C ASP A 9 -5.55 0.36 7.98
N ALA A 10 -4.32 0.01 8.36
CA ALA A 10 -3.10 0.54 7.76
C ALA A 10 -3.03 0.21 6.26
N LEU A 11 -3.27 -1.05 5.88
CA LEU A 11 -3.29 -1.47 4.47
C LEU A 11 -4.32 -0.68 3.66
N THR A 12 -5.52 -0.50 4.22
CA THR A 12 -6.61 0.25 3.58
C THR A 12 -6.21 1.71 3.34
N GLN A 13 -5.58 2.35 4.34
CA GLN A 13 -5.12 3.73 4.23
C GLN A 13 -3.99 3.87 3.21
N THR A 14 -3.01 2.96 3.22
CA THR A 14 -1.91 2.94 2.25
C THR A 14 -2.42 2.75 0.84
N HIS A 15 -3.39 1.86 0.62
CA HIS A 15 -3.97 1.64 -0.70
C HIS A 15 -4.76 2.86 -1.21
N ARG A 16 -5.51 3.54 -0.34
CA ARG A 16 -6.19 4.80 -0.69
C ARG A 16 -5.20 5.90 -1.06
N ALA A 17 -4.12 6.03 -0.30
CA ALA A 17 -3.06 6.98 -0.61
C ALA A 17 -2.44 6.66 -1.97
N LEU A 18 -2.12 5.38 -2.24
CA LEU A 18 -1.57 4.94 -3.52
C LEU A 18 -2.45 5.35 -4.69
N LEU A 19 -3.76 5.07 -4.61
CA LEU A 19 -4.71 5.44 -5.67
C LEU A 19 -4.74 6.95 -5.91
N ALA A 20 -4.75 7.76 -4.84
CA ALA A 20 -4.72 9.21 -4.97
C ALA A 20 -3.43 9.71 -5.65
N TYR A 21 -2.27 9.11 -5.34
CA TYR A 21 -1.02 9.48 -6.01
C TYR A 21 -1.01 9.08 -7.49
N VAL A 22 -1.57 7.92 -7.85
CA VAL A 22 -1.72 7.51 -9.25
C VAL A 22 -2.63 8.47 -10.02
N GLU A 23 -3.75 8.89 -9.43
CA GLU A 23 -4.61 9.92 -10.03
C GLU A 23 -3.87 11.25 -10.21
N CYS A 24 -3.05 11.68 -9.23
CA CYS A 24 -2.24 12.88 -9.37
C CYS A 24 -1.16 12.75 -10.47
N VAL A 25 -0.56 11.57 -10.65
CA VAL A 25 0.38 11.28 -11.75
C VAL A 25 -0.29 11.47 -13.11
N ASP A 26 -1.56 11.09 -13.25
CA ASP A 26 -2.31 11.25 -14.49
C ASP A 26 -2.69 12.73 -14.76
N LEU A 27 -2.83 13.54 -13.70
CA LEU A 27 -3.25 14.94 -13.77
C LEU A 27 -2.08 15.94 -13.84
N CYS A 28 -0.86 15.54 -13.51
CA CYS A 28 0.28 16.45 -13.47
C CYS A 28 0.65 17.01 -14.86
N GLU A 29 1.06 18.27 -14.89
CA GLU A 29 1.39 18.99 -16.13
C GLU A 29 2.89 18.92 -16.46
N THR A 30 3.72 18.54 -15.49
CA THR A 30 5.19 18.54 -15.63
C THR A 30 5.79 17.16 -15.37
N GLU A 31 6.84 16.83 -16.13
CA GLU A 31 7.54 15.56 -15.96
C GLU A 31 8.24 15.46 -14.60
N GLU A 32 8.78 16.57 -14.07
CA GLU A 32 9.39 16.61 -12.73
C GLU A 32 8.37 16.25 -11.63
N GLU A 33 7.16 16.81 -11.71
CA GLU A 33 6.09 16.46 -10.77
C GLU A 33 5.65 15.01 -10.93
N ARG A 34 5.53 14.53 -12.17
CA ARG A 34 5.21 13.13 -12.47
C ARG A 34 6.20 12.17 -11.83
N GLU A 35 7.50 12.42 -11.99
CA GLU A 35 8.57 11.59 -11.42
C GLU A 35 8.47 11.53 -9.90
N ARG A 36 8.32 12.69 -9.23
CA ARG A 36 8.17 12.75 -7.76
C ARG A 36 6.93 11.99 -7.27
N LEU A 37 5.78 12.16 -7.93
CA LEU A 37 4.55 11.49 -7.54
C LEU A 37 4.63 9.97 -7.78
N THR A 38 5.29 9.56 -8.87
CA THR A 38 5.53 8.13 -9.19
C THR A 38 6.45 7.47 -8.17
N GLU A 39 7.48 8.17 -7.71
CA GLU A 39 8.36 7.67 -6.65
C GLU A 39 7.58 7.42 -5.36
N ILE A 40 6.72 8.36 -4.95
CA ILE A 40 5.88 8.21 -3.76
C ILE A 40 4.87 7.07 -3.93
N ALA A 41 4.23 6.95 -5.11
CA ALA A 41 3.33 5.84 -5.41
C ALA A 41 4.05 4.48 -5.29
N THR A 42 5.30 4.39 -5.76
CA THR A 42 6.12 3.18 -5.65
C THR A 42 6.37 2.79 -4.20
N ILE A 43 6.75 3.76 -3.35
CA ILE A 43 6.95 3.55 -1.91
C ILE A 43 5.66 3.04 -1.23
N LEU A 44 4.51 3.64 -1.56
CA LEU A 44 3.21 3.22 -1.01
C LEU A 44 2.84 1.80 -1.46
N ALA A 45 3.12 1.43 -2.70
CA ALA A 45 2.89 0.07 -3.20
C ALA A 45 3.75 -0.96 -2.46
N GLU A 46 5.03 -0.67 -2.23
CA GLU A 46 5.92 -1.53 -1.43
C GLU A 46 5.44 -1.66 0.02
N GLN A 47 5.00 -0.55 0.63
CA GLN A 47 4.46 -0.57 1.99
C GLN A 47 3.17 -1.41 2.07
N ALA A 48 2.26 -1.27 1.11
CA ALA A 48 1.03 -2.07 1.05
C ALA A 48 1.37 -3.56 0.94
N ARG A 49 2.34 -3.93 0.10
CA ARG A 49 2.80 -5.32 -0.04
C ARG A 49 3.32 -5.88 1.29
N ARG A 50 4.16 -5.14 2.01
CA ARG A 50 4.71 -5.58 3.31
C ARG A 50 3.62 -5.78 4.35
N ILE A 51 2.64 -4.89 4.43
CA ILE A 51 1.50 -5.05 5.36
C ILE A 51 0.66 -6.27 4.98
N GLN A 52 0.47 -6.51 3.67
CA GLN A 52 -0.25 -7.68 3.19
C GLN A 52 0.47 -8.99 3.54
N GLU A 53 1.80 -9.04 3.40
CA GLU A 53 2.64 -10.19 3.79
C GLU A 53 2.49 -10.50 5.29
N GLU A 54 2.61 -9.49 6.16
CA GLU A 54 2.40 -9.66 7.61
C GLU A 54 0.97 -10.15 7.95
N LEU A 55 -0.04 -9.68 7.22
CA LEU A 55 -1.42 -10.14 7.40
C LEU A 55 -1.62 -11.59 6.96
N LEU A 56 -0.89 -12.06 5.95
CA LEU A 56 -0.91 -13.45 5.47
C LEU A 56 -0.14 -14.38 6.43
N ASP A 57 0.99 -13.92 6.99
CA ASP A 57 1.76 -14.67 7.99
C ASP A 57 1.00 -14.82 9.33
N HIS A 58 0.04 -13.93 9.59
CA HIS A 58 -0.92 -14.08 10.68
C HIS A 58 -1.99 -15.18 10.46
N VAL A 59 -1.99 -15.89 9.33
CA VAL A 59 -2.83 -17.09 9.13
C VAL A 59 -2.16 -18.29 9.83
N PRO A 60 -2.78 -18.91 10.84
CA PRO A 60 -2.17 -20.04 11.52
C PRO A 60 -1.89 -21.18 10.53
N SER A 61 -0.64 -21.67 10.55
CA SER A 61 -0.04 -22.78 9.78
C SER A 61 -0.88 -24.08 9.67
N LYS A 62 -2.02 -24.19 10.35
CA LYS A 62 -2.95 -25.34 10.25
C LYS A 62 -3.66 -25.50 8.90
N TYR A 63 -3.45 -24.59 7.95
CA TYR A 63 -3.99 -24.68 6.58
C TYR A 63 -2.91 -24.79 5.49
N GLN A 64 -1.63 -24.90 5.88
CA GLN A 64 -0.55 -25.25 4.95
C GLN A 64 -0.49 -26.77 4.87
N ALA A 65 -1.33 -27.33 3.99
CA ALA A 65 -1.36 -28.75 3.64
C ALA A 65 -0.19 -29.13 2.72
#